data_AF-A0A1Y1KVW3-F1
#
_entry.id   AF-A0A1Y1KVW3-F1
#
_cell.length_a   1.000
_cell.length_b   1.000
_cell.length_c   1.000
_cell.angle_alpha   90.00
_cell.angle_beta   90.00
_cell.angle_gamma   90.00
#
_symmetry.space_group_name_H-M   'P 1'
#
loop_
_entity.id
_entity.type
_entity.pdbx_description
1 polymer ?
#
loop_
_entity_poly.entity_id
_entity_poly.type
_entity_poly.pdbx_seq_one_letter_code
_entity_poly.pdbx_strand_id
1 'polypeptide(L)'
;KWKTAEEVAALIRSLPVEEQPKQLIVTRKGLLDPLEVQLVDFPNISIRASELQLPFQAAMKVEKLGDMILRATEPQMVLFNLYDEWLKTISSYTAFSRLILILRALHVNPDKSKLILRPDKTVITHEHHIWPSMSDEDWIKIETQLRDLILNDYGKKNNVNVSSLTSSEVRDIILGMEISAPSLQRQQAAEIEKQQQEQQQLTAVTTKTQNVHGEDIIVTTTSQFEQQTF
;
A
#
# COMPACT_ATOMS: atom_id res chain seq x y z
N LYS A 1 -19.63 -6.34 -18.62
CA LYS A 1 -18.60 -7.33 -19.03
C LYS A 1 -18.29 -7.14 -20.51
N TRP A 2 -19.19 -7.52 -21.42
CA TRP A 2 -19.01 -7.30 -22.86
C TRP A 2 -18.72 -5.85 -23.24
N LYS A 3 -19.50 -4.88 -22.74
CA LYS A 3 -19.23 -3.46 -22.99
C LYS A 3 -17.84 -3.02 -22.53
N THR A 4 -17.37 -3.51 -21.38
CA THR A 4 -16.01 -3.23 -20.90
C THR A 4 -14.95 -3.78 -21.85
N ALA A 5 -15.13 -5.01 -22.36
CA ALA A 5 -14.19 -5.60 -23.31
C ALA A 5 -14.19 -4.87 -24.65
N GLU A 6 -15.36 -4.43 -25.12
CA GLU A 6 -15.51 -3.59 -26.31
C GLU A 6 -14.73 -2.27 -26.18
N GLU A 7 -14.92 -1.53 -25.08
CA GLU A 7 -14.20 -0.26 -24.84
C GLU A 7 -12.69 -0.47 -24.71
N VAL A 8 -12.24 -1.56 -24.07
CA VAL A 8 -10.81 -1.90 -24.00
C VAL A 8 -10.24 -2.20 -25.38
N ALA A 9 -10.96 -2.96 -26.22
CA ALA A 9 -10.52 -3.24 -27.58
C ALA A 9 -10.51 -1.98 -28.46
N ALA A 10 -11.51 -1.11 -28.32
CA ALA A 10 -11.54 0.19 -28.99
C ALA A 10 -10.36 1.07 -28.59
N LEU A 11 -10.01 1.13 -27.30
CA LEU A 11 -8.83 1.84 -26.82
C LEU A 11 -7.55 1.27 -27.44
N ILE A 12 -7.34 -0.06 -27.40
CA ILE A 12 -6.14 -0.68 -27.98
C ILE A 12 -6.04 -0.41 -29.49
N ARG A 13 -7.15 -0.43 -30.23
CA ARG A 13 -7.20 -0.06 -31.66
C ARG A 13 -6.81 1.41 -31.91
N SER A 14 -7.10 2.30 -30.96
CA SER A 14 -6.77 3.72 -31.08
C SER A 14 -5.29 4.05 -30.81
N LEU A 15 -4.56 3.12 -30.17
CA LEU A 15 -3.15 3.31 -29.82
C LEU A 15 -2.22 2.95 -30.98
N PRO A 16 -1.11 3.68 -31.15
CA PRO A 16 0.01 3.25 -32.00
C PRO A 16 0.52 1.86 -31.57
N VAL A 17 1.05 1.09 -32.51
CA VAL A 17 1.47 -0.32 -32.28
C VAL A 17 2.53 -0.41 -31.19
N GLU A 18 3.41 0.58 -31.09
CA GLU A 18 4.46 0.72 -30.08
C GLU A 18 3.92 0.93 -28.65
N GLU A 19 2.69 1.43 -28.51
CA GLU A 19 2.03 1.67 -27.22
C GLU A 19 1.05 0.53 -26.85
N GLN A 20 0.80 -0.42 -27.75
CA GLN A 20 -0.12 -1.52 -27.48
C GLN A 20 0.43 -2.45 -26.38
N PRO A 21 -0.42 -2.87 -25.42
CA PRO A 21 0.04 -3.67 -24.29
C PRO A 21 0.36 -5.10 -24.73
N LYS A 22 1.47 -5.65 -24.22
CA LYS A 22 1.79 -7.09 -24.41
C LYS A 22 0.97 -8.00 -23.49
N GLN A 23 0.49 -7.46 -22.37
CA GLN A 23 -0.25 -8.21 -21.36
C GLN A 23 -1.42 -7.39 -20.82
N LEU A 24 -2.57 -8.05 -20.67
CA LEU A 24 -3.74 -7.53 -19.97
C LEU A 24 -4.02 -8.40 -18.74
N ILE A 25 -3.92 -7.79 -17.56
CA ILE A 25 -4.19 -8.46 -16.30
C ILE A 25 -5.60 -8.04 -15.83
N VAL A 26 -6.53 -8.98 -15.78
CA VAL A 26 -7.89 -8.73 -15.30
C VAL A 26 -8.00 -9.03 -13.81
N THR A 27 -8.66 -8.13 -13.07
CA THR A 27 -8.96 -8.33 -11.63
C THR A 27 -10.13 -9.28 -11.38
N ARG A 28 -10.93 -9.56 -12.42
CA ARG A 28 -12.10 -10.44 -12.34
C ARG A 28 -12.06 -11.47 -13.47
N LYS A 29 -12.02 -12.76 -13.11
CA LYS A 29 -12.01 -13.88 -14.06
C LYS A 29 -13.13 -13.82 -15.11
N GLY A 30 -14.31 -13.30 -14.74
CA GLY A 30 -15.42 -13.14 -15.69
C GLY A 30 -15.23 -12.08 -16.79
N LEU A 31 -14.05 -11.47 -16.93
CA LEU A 31 -13.66 -10.64 -18.08
C LEU A 31 -12.76 -11.37 -19.08
N LEU A 32 -12.28 -12.59 -18.77
CA LEU A 32 -11.40 -13.35 -19.66
C LEU A 32 -12.08 -13.62 -21.01
N ASP A 33 -13.17 -14.40 -21.03
CA ASP A 33 -13.84 -14.78 -22.29
C ASP A 33 -14.27 -13.56 -23.13
N PRO A 34 -14.89 -12.50 -22.56
CA PRO A 34 -15.24 -11.32 -23.35
C PRO A 34 -14.03 -10.61 -23.97
N LEU A 35 -12.89 -10.55 -23.27
CA LEU A 35 -11.67 -9.92 -23.80
C LEU A 35 -11.00 -10.81 -24.85
N GLU A 36 -10.98 -12.13 -24.65
CA GLU A 36 -10.48 -13.08 -25.65
C GLU A 36 -11.23 -12.95 -26.97
N VAL A 37 -12.57 -12.81 -26.90
CA VAL A 37 -13.41 -12.61 -28.10
C VAL A 37 -13.19 -11.23 -28.74
N GLN A 38 -13.07 -10.16 -27.94
CA GLN A 38 -12.93 -8.80 -28.47
C GLN A 38 -11.52 -8.50 -29.01
N LEU A 39 -10.51 -9.26 -28.59
CA LEU A 39 -9.10 -9.05 -28.93
C LEU A 39 -8.53 -10.12 -29.87
N VAL A 40 -9.38 -10.84 -30.62
CA VAL A 40 -8.96 -11.83 -31.63
C VAL A 40 -8.02 -11.19 -32.68
N ASP A 41 -8.22 -9.91 -33.01
CA ASP A 41 -7.36 -9.15 -33.93
C ASP A 41 -5.96 -8.84 -33.36
N PHE A 42 -5.72 -9.12 -32.08
CA PHE A 42 -4.50 -8.80 -31.34
C PHE A 42 -3.84 -10.05 -30.74
N PRO A 43 -3.33 -10.98 -31.58
CA PRO A 43 -2.85 -12.30 -31.12
C PRO A 43 -1.61 -12.23 -30.20
N ASN A 44 -0.90 -11.10 -30.18
CA ASN A 44 0.29 -10.90 -29.34
C ASN A 44 -0.03 -10.43 -27.91
N ILE A 45 -1.30 -10.13 -27.61
CA ILE A 45 -1.71 -9.66 -26.29
C ILE A 45 -2.10 -10.86 -25.44
N SER A 46 -1.31 -11.15 -24.40
CA SER A 46 -1.66 -12.21 -23.46
C SER A 46 -2.64 -11.69 -22.39
N ILE A 47 -3.76 -12.38 -22.20
CA ILE A 47 -4.78 -12.02 -21.20
C ILE A 47 -4.62 -12.99 -20.01
N ARG A 48 -4.53 -12.46 -18.79
CA ARG A 48 -4.36 -13.25 -17.56
C ARG A 48 -5.25 -12.73 -16.45
N ALA A 49 -5.74 -13.61 -15.59
CA ALA A 49 -6.40 -13.19 -14.37
C ALA A 49 -5.38 -12.98 -13.24
N SER A 50 -5.58 -11.94 -12.45
CA SER A 50 -4.85 -11.78 -11.19
C SER A 50 -5.46 -12.69 -10.12
N GLU A 51 -4.59 -13.29 -9.31
CA GLU A 51 -4.99 -13.92 -8.04
C GLU A 51 -5.07 -12.90 -6.90
N LEU A 52 -4.54 -11.69 -7.11
CA LEU A 52 -4.58 -10.60 -6.15
C LEU A 52 -5.91 -9.85 -6.25
N GLN A 53 -6.53 -9.55 -5.11
CA GLN A 53 -7.74 -8.74 -5.06
C GLN A 53 -7.41 -7.26 -4.90
N LEU A 54 -6.77 -6.67 -5.91
CA LEU A 54 -6.32 -5.27 -5.87
C LEU A 54 -7.51 -4.29 -5.76
N PRO A 55 -7.45 -3.28 -4.87
CA PRO A 55 -8.60 -2.47 -4.50
C PRO A 55 -8.83 -1.27 -5.44
N PHE A 56 -8.67 -1.43 -6.76
CA PHE A 56 -8.82 -0.32 -7.71
C PHE A 56 -10.20 0.34 -7.69
N GLN A 57 -11.26 -0.38 -7.28
CA GLN A 57 -12.58 0.20 -7.05
C GLN A 57 -12.57 1.31 -6.00
N ALA A 58 -11.64 1.28 -5.03
CA ALA A 58 -11.51 2.32 -4.02
C ALA A 58 -11.06 3.67 -4.58
N ALA A 59 -10.55 3.73 -5.81
CA ALA A 59 -10.26 4.99 -6.50
C ALA A 59 -11.53 5.86 -6.64
N MET A 60 -12.72 5.25 -6.71
CA MET A 60 -14.01 5.95 -6.71
C MET A 60 -14.30 6.71 -5.41
N LYS A 61 -13.58 6.42 -4.32
CA LYS A 61 -13.73 7.11 -3.03
C LYS A 61 -12.89 8.40 -2.94
N VAL A 62 -12.04 8.65 -3.93
CA VAL A 62 -11.30 9.92 -4.10
C VAL A 62 -12.25 10.94 -4.72
N GLU A 63 -12.48 12.07 -4.04
CA GLU A 63 -13.51 13.03 -4.45
C GLU A 63 -13.35 13.49 -5.90
N LYS A 64 -12.12 13.81 -6.32
CA LYS A 64 -11.82 14.25 -7.68
C LYS A 64 -12.29 13.26 -8.75
N LEU A 65 -12.06 11.97 -8.54
CA LEU A 65 -12.44 10.93 -9.50
C LEU A 65 -13.93 10.60 -9.40
N GLY A 66 -14.46 10.51 -8.17
CA GLY A 66 -15.87 10.24 -7.91
C GLY A 66 -16.79 11.32 -8.47
N ASP A 67 -16.50 12.58 -8.17
CA ASP A 67 -17.31 13.73 -8.61
C ASP A 67 -17.28 13.89 -10.13
N MET A 68 -16.12 13.66 -10.77
CA MET A 68 -16.00 13.69 -12.23
C MET A 68 -16.93 12.66 -12.87
N ILE A 69 -16.97 11.44 -12.33
CA ILE A 69 -17.84 10.37 -12.85
C ILE A 69 -19.32 10.68 -12.60
N LEU A 70 -19.66 11.22 -11.43
CA LEU A 70 -21.04 11.59 -11.10
C LEU A 70 -21.58 12.75 -11.94
N ARG A 71 -20.71 13.65 -12.41
CA ARG A 71 -21.09 14.82 -13.23
C ARG A 71 -21.10 14.54 -14.73
N ALA A 72 -20.60 13.39 -15.17
CA ALA A 72 -20.52 13.06 -16.59
C ALA A 72 -21.93 12.93 -17.21
N THR A 73 -22.19 13.68 -18.28
CA THR A 73 -23.46 13.64 -19.04
C THR A 73 -23.38 12.76 -20.28
N GLU A 74 -22.16 12.37 -20.68
CA GLU A 74 -21.89 11.53 -21.84
C GLU A 74 -20.67 10.63 -21.61
N PRO A 75 -20.53 9.53 -22.37
CA PRO A 75 -19.32 8.70 -22.34
C PRO A 75 -18.10 9.48 -22.81
N GLN A 76 -17.04 9.47 -22.01
CA GLN A 76 -15.79 10.17 -22.32
C GLN A 76 -14.58 9.40 -21.77
N MET A 77 -13.45 9.52 -22.46
CA MET A 77 -12.16 9.04 -21.99
C MET A 77 -11.43 10.17 -21.28
N VAL A 78 -10.95 9.92 -20.06
CA VAL A 78 -10.18 10.90 -19.28
C VAL A 78 -8.85 10.28 -18.88
N LEU A 79 -7.78 11.04 -19.09
CA LEU A 79 -6.40 10.62 -18.83
C LEU A 79 -5.96 11.11 -17.44
N PHE A 80 -5.45 10.19 -16.62
CA PHE A 80 -4.85 10.50 -15.32
C PHE A 80 -3.55 9.73 -15.14
N ASN A 81 -2.63 10.32 -14.37
CA ASN A 81 -1.51 9.61 -13.80
C ASN A 81 -1.73 9.42 -12.30
N LEU A 82 -1.98 8.18 -11.85
CA LEU A 82 -2.20 7.88 -10.42
C LEU A 82 -0.92 7.95 -9.58
N TYR A 83 0.25 8.17 -10.19
CA TYR A 83 1.50 8.38 -9.47
C TYR A 83 1.85 9.86 -9.28
N ASP A 84 1.06 10.79 -9.84
CA ASP A 84 1.40 12.21 -9.88
C ASP A 84 2.87 12.40 -10.32
N GLU A 85 3.73 12.90 -9.42
CA GLU A 85 5.16 13.10 -9.68
C GLU A 85 6.08 12.13 -8.93
N TRP A 86 5.55 11.07 -8.29
CA TRP A 86 6.35 10.16 -7.46
C TRP A 86 7.53 9.53 -8.20
N LEU A 87 7.41 9.29 -9.51
CA LEU A 87 8.48 8.70 -10.31
C LEU A 87 9.73 9.59 -10.45
N LYS A 88 9.69 10.85 -10.00
CA LYS A 88 10.88 11.71 -9.92
C LYS A 88 11.82 11.30 -8.80
N THR A 89 11.30 10.74 -7.71
CA THR A 89 12.10 10.42 -6.50
C THR A 89 12.08 8.95 -6.12
N ILE A 90 11.07 8.18 -6.55
CA ILE A 90 10.95 6.76 -6.21
C ILE A 90 10.71 5.86 -7.44
N SER A 91 11.06 4.58 -7.29
CA SER A 91 10.86 3.58 -8.35
C SER A 91 9.37 3.33 -8.63
N SER A 92 9.07 2.81 -9.82
CA SER A 92 7.70 2.37 -10.18
C SER A 92 7.15 1.30 -9.23
N TYR A 93 8.00 0.40 -8.73
CA TYR A 93 7.63 -0.59 -7.72
C TYR A 93 7.18 0.06 -6.41
N THR A 94 7.94 1.05 -5.94
CA THR A 94 7.62 1.80 -4.71
C THR A 94 6.35 2.63 -4.90
N ALA A 95 6.21 3.31 -6.04
CA ALA A 95 5.03 4.11 -6.39
C ALA A 95 3.76 3.23 -6.49
N PHE A 96 3.86 2.06 -7.12
CA PHE A 96 2.77 1.08 -7.15
C PHE A 96 2.41 0.59 -5.75
N SER A 97 3.40 0.28 -4.92
CA SER A 97 3.17 -0.17 -3.54
C SER A 97 2.47 0.91 -2.70
N ARG A 98 2.90 2.17 -2.82
CA ARG A 98 2.23 3.34 -2.21
C ARG A 98 0.79 3.45 -2.68
N LEU A 99 0.54 3.37 -3.99
CA LEU A 99 -0.81 3.43 -4.55
C LEU A 99 -1.71 2.32 -4.00
N ILE A 100 -1.26 1.06 -4.00
CA ILE A 100 -2.05 -0.06 -3.49
C ILE A 100 -2.32 0.10 -1.99
N LEU A 101 -1.35 0.60 -1.23
CA LEU A 101 -1.51 0.86 0.20
C LEU A 101 -2.60 1.91 0.45
N ILE A 102 -2.57 3.03 -0.28
CA ILE A 102 -3.59 4.09 -0.20
C ILE A 102 -4.96 3.54 -0.57
N LEU A 103 -5.07 2.85 -1.71
CA LEU A 103 -6.35 2.31 -2.19
C LEU A 103 -6.89 1.23 -1.25
N ARG A 104 -6.04 0.40 -0.66
CA ARG A 104 -6.45 -0.62 0.33
C ARG A 104 -6.96 0.04 1.61
N ALA A 105 -6.26 1.05 2.10
CA ALA A 105 -6.70 1.81 3.27
C ALA A 105 -8.07 2.47 3.02
N LEU A 106 -8.22 3.15 1.86
CA LEU A 106 -9.50 3.72 1.44
C LEU A 106 -10.60 2.66 1.27
N HIS A 107 -10.26 1.45 0.82
CA HIS A 107 -11.20 0.35 0.73
C HIS A 107 -11.73 -0.05 2.11
N VAL A 108 -10.82 -0.21 3.08
CA VAL A 108 -11.08 -0.68 4.45
C VAL A 108 -11.77 0.38 5.31
N ASN A 109 -11.21 1.58 5.39
CA ASN A 109 -11.74 2.67 6.20
C ASN A 109 -11.50 4.02 5.49
N PRO A 110 -12.47 4.49 4.69
CA PRO A 110 -12.32 5.72 3.90
C PRO A 110 -12.06 6.94 4.78
N ASP A 111 -12.81 7.10 5.86
CA ASP A 111 -12.79 8.32 6.67
C ASP A 111 -11.45 8.48 7.38
N LYS A 112 -10.95 7.42 8.03
CA LYS A 112 -9.62 7.46 8.65
C LYS A 112 -8.51 7.63 7.63
N SER A 113 -8.61 6.99 6.48
CA SER A 113 -7.60 7.12 5.42
C SER A 113 -7.51 8.55 4.90
N LYS A 114 -8.64 9.24 4.73
CA LYS A 114 -8.67 10.65 4.32
C LYS A 114 -8.06 11.58 5.37
N LEU A 115 -8.29 11.30 6.65
CA LEU A 115 -7.65 12.03 7.76
C LEU A 115 -6.13 11.81 7.79
N ILE A 116 -5.68 10.56 7.59
CA ILE A 116 -4.25 10.24 7.52
C ILE A 116 -3.62 10.99 6.34
N LEU A 117 -4.21 10.92 5.14
CA LEU A 117 -3.68 11.57 3.94
C LEU A 117 -3.63 13.11 4.04
N ARG A 118 -4.43 13.73 4.92
CA ARG A 118 -4.48 15.17 5.13
C ARG A 118 -4.37 15.48 6.63
N PRO A 119 -3.16 15.33 7.22
CA PRO A 119 -2.97 15.47 8.66
C PRO A 119 -3.16 16.90 9.16
N ASP A 120 -2.96 17.91 8.30
CA ASP A 120 -3.18 19.32 8.62
C ASP A 120 -3.73 20.09 7.40
N LYS A 121 -4.11 21.36 7.64
CA LYS A 121 -4.73 22.24 6.63
C LYS A 121 -3.74 22.82 5.61
N THR A 122 -2.45 22.73 5.86
CA THR A 122 -1.39 23.23 4.96
C THR A 122 -1.09 22.24 3.84
N VAL A 123 -1.43 20.97 4.04
CA VAL A 123 -1.34 19.93 3.02
C VAL A 123 -2.38 20.16 1.91
N ILE A 124 -1.88 20.53 0.74
CA ILE A 124 -2.70 20.79 -0.46
C ILE A 124 -2.53 19.69 -1.51
N THR A 125 -3.55 19.51 -2.34
CA THR A 125 -3.48 18.72 -3.57
C THR A 125 -3.47 19.70 -4.74
N HIS A 126 -2.46 19.64 -5.61
CA HIS A 126 -2.45 20.47 -6.83
C HIS A 126 -3.59 20.08 -7.77
N GLU A 127 -4.07 21.03 -8.56
CA GLU A 127 -5.22 20.83 -9.46
C GLU A 127 -5.00 19.67 -10.44
N HIS A 128 -3.78 19.44 -10.92
CA HIS A 128 -3.42 18.35 -11.82
C HIS A 128 -3.05 17.05 -11.10
N HIS A 129 -2.97 17.04 -9.77
CA HIS A 129 -2.66 15.85 -8.96
C HIS A 129 -3.90 15.15 -8.43
N ILE A 130 -3.75 13.88 -8.07
CA ILE A 130 -4.75 13.10 -7.36
C ILE A 130 -4.49 13.12 -5.86
N TRP A 131 -3.23 13.03 -5.46
CA TRP A 131 -2.82 12.87 -4.06
C TRP A 131 -2.28 14.18 -3.47
N PRO A 132 -2.31 14.33 -2.14
CA PRO A 132 -1.73 15.50 -1.49
C PRO A 132 -0.21 15.58 -1.69
N SER A 133 0.28 16.80 -1.88
CA SER A 133 1.71 17.09 -2.03
C SER A 133 2.38 17.07 -0.66
N MET A 134 3.39 16.23 -0.49
CA MET A 134 4.15 16.09 0.75
C MET A 134 5.58 15.63 0.46
N SER A 135 6.46 15.79 1.45
CA SER A 135 7.85 15.34 1.37
C SER A 135 7.95 13.81 1.37
N ASP A 136 9.09 13.27 0.92
CA ASP A 136 9.34 11.83 0.98
C ASP A 136 9.37 11.31 2.44
N GLU A 137 9.85 12.11 3.39
CA GLU A 137 9.84 11.78 4.82
C GLU A 137 8.42 11.68 5.38
N ASP A 138 7.53 12.58 4.98
CA ASP A 138 6.14 12.55 5.41
C ASP A 138 5.39 11.38 4.76
N TRP A 139 5.68 11.07 3.49
CA TRP A 139 5.14 9.86 2.85
C TRP A 139 5.47 8.59 3.63
N ILE A 140 6.69 8.44 4.17
CA ILE A 140 7.06 7.28 4.99
C ILE A 140 6.17 7.17 6.24
N LYS A 141 5.90 8.29 6.91
CA LYS A 141 5.02 8.34 8.09
C LYS A 141 3.58 8.00 7.72
N ILE A 142 3.10 8.52 6.59
CA ILE A 142 1.76 8.26 6.06
C ILE A 142 1.59 6.79 5.68
N GLU A 143 2.54 6.22 4.94
CA GLU A 143 2.55 4.81 4.55
C GLU A 143 2.51 3.90 5.79
N THR A 144 3.27 4.23 6.83
CA THR A 144 3.25 3.50 8.10
C THR A 144 1.85 3.53 8.72
N GLN A 145 1.22 4.70 8.83
CA GLN A 145 -0.13 4.83 9.38
C GLN A 145 -1.20 4.11 8.54
N LEU A 146 -1.11 4.15 7.22
CA LEU A 146 -2.03 3.45 6.32
C LEU A 146 -1.88 1.94 6.44
N ARG A 147 -0.63 1.44 6.52
CA ARG A 147 -0.35 0.02 6.77
C ARG A 147 -0.95 -0.42 8.10
N ASP A 148 -0.71 0.32 9.17
CA ASP A 148 -1.23 -0.01 10.50
C ASP A 148 -2.76 -0.01 10.52
N LEU A 149 -3.40 0.93 9.82
CA LEU A 149 -4.86 0.97 9.66
C LEU A 149 -5.39 -0.32 9.00
N ILE A 150 -4.76 -0.78 7.92
CA ILE A 150 -5.15 -2.00 7.20
C ILE A 150 -4.94 -3.24 8.07
N LEU A 151 -3.77 -3.36 8.71
CA LEU A 151 -3.45 -4.53 9.52
C LEU A 151 -4.33 -4.61 10.78
N ASN A 152 -4.62 -3.49 11.42
CA ASN A 152 -5.52 -3.46 12.58
C ASN A 152 -6.96 -3.85 12.21
N ASP A 153 -7.46 -3.47 11.04
CA ASP A 153 -8.76 -3.93 10.55
C ASP A 153 -8.75 -5.45 10.28
N TYR A 154 -7.70 -5.95 9.62
CA TYR A 154 -7.54 -7.38 9.38
C TYR A 154 -7.47 -8.18 10.70
N GLY A 155 -6.65 -7.74 11.65
CA GLY A 155 -6.49 -8.37 12.95
C GLY A 155 -7.80 -8.43 13.73
N LYS A 156 -8.60 -7.35 13.71
CA LYS A 156 -9.92 -7.33 14.35
C LYS A 156 -10.92 -8.27 13.69
N LYS A 157 -10.98 -8.31 12.35
CA LYS A 157 -11.92 -9.16 11.61
C LYS A 157 -11.61 -10.66 11.76
N ASN A 158 -10.33 -11.00 11.87
CA ASN A 158 -9.87 -12.39 11.90
C ASN A 158 -9.43 -12.85 13.30
N ASN A 159 -9.55 -11.99 14.32
CA ASN A 159 -9.09 -12.24 15.67
C ASN A 159 -7.60 -12.68 15.72
N VAL A 160 -6.74 -11.92 15.03
CA VAL A 160 -5.29 -12.16 14.91
C VAL A 160 -4.53 -11.00 15.53
N ASN A 161 -3.53 -11.30 16.35
CA ASN A 161 -2.58 -10.30 16.82
C ASN A 161 -1.67 -9.83 15.68
N VAL A 162 -1.75 -8.55 15.31
CA VAL A 162 -1.00 -7.94 14.21
C VAL A 162 0.51 -8.06 14.39
N SER A 163 1.02 -8.04 15.63
CA SER A 163 2.47 -8.18 15.87
C SER A 163 3.02 -9.58 15.57
N SER A 164 2.15 -10.58 15.42
CA SER A 164 2.53 -11.95 15.06
C SER A 164 2.65 -12.18 13.55
N LEU A 165 2.28 -11.18 12.74
CA LEU A 165 2.32 -11.28 11.28
C LEU A 165 3.76 -11.13 10.76
N THR A 166 4.16 -12.06 9.93
CA THR A 166 5.40 -12.00 9.17
C THR A 166 5.34 -10.94 8.07
N SER A 167 6.49 -10.52 7.55
CA SER A 167 6.56 -9.54 6.44
C SER A 167 5.85 -10.03 5.17
N SER A 168 5.84 -11.35 4.91
CA SER A 168 5.09 -11.94 3.80
C SER A 168 3.59 -11.87 4.03
N GLU A 169 3.10 -12.23 5.23
CA GLU A 169 1.67 -12.14 5.55
C GLU A 169 1.17 -10.69 5.47
N VAL A 170 1.96 -9.72 5.94
CA VAL A 170 1.65 -8.28 5.79
C VAL A 170 1.51 -7.89 4.32
N ARG A 171 2.45 -8.32 3.46
CA ARG A 171 2.38 -8.05 2.02
C ARG A 171 1.12 -8.66 1.40
N ASP A 172 0.84 -9.91 1.73
CA ASP A 172 -0.28 -10.66 1.17
C ASP A 172 -1.63 -10.06 1.58
N ILE A 173 -1.76 -9.59 2.83
CA ILE A 173 -2.94 -8.83 3.30
C ILE A 173 -3.13 -7.55 2.49
N ILE A 174 -2.06 -6.77 2.28
CA ILE A 174 -2.13 -5.50 1.53
C ILE A 174 -2.51 -5.76 0.07
N LEU A 175 -1.93 -6.79 -0.55
CA LEU A 175 -2.24 -7.20 -1.93
C LEU A 175 -3.59 -7.89 -2.07
N GLY A 176 -4.22 -8.30 -0.96
CA GLY A 176 -5.53 -8.93 -0.95
C GLY A 176 -5.49 -10.38 -1.42
N MET A 177 -4.42 -11.10 -1.04
CA MET A 177 -4.36 -12.55 -1.17
C MET A 177 -5.16 -13.20 -0.03
N GLU A 178 -5.73 -14.38 -0.30
CA GLU A 178 -6.29 -15.22 0.76
C GLU A 178 -5.14 -15.81 1.57
N ILE A 179 -5.06 -15.44 2.85
CA ILE A 179 -4.09 -16.00 3.78
C ILE A 179 -4.79 -16.77 4.88
N SER A 180 -4.17 -17.86 5.31
CA SER A 180 -4.57 -18.55 6.54
C SER A 180 -4.16 -17.70 7.74
N ALA A 181 -5.08 -17.53 8.70
CA ALA A 181 -4.73 -16.85 9.95
C ALA A 181 -3.57 -17.58 10.67
N PRO A 182 -2.61 -16.84 11.27
CA PRO A 182 -1.54 -17.43 12.06
C PRO A 182 -2.06 -18.33 13.17
N SER A 183 -1.38 -19.44 13.44
CA SER A 183 -1.76 -20.38 14.50
C SER A 183 -1.68 -19.74 15.90
N LEU A 184 -2.52 -20.21 16.83
CA LEU A 184 -2.57 -19.68 18.20
C LEU A 184 -1.20 -19.77 18.92
N GLN A 185 -0.44 -20.84 18.68
CA GLN A 185 0.92 -20.99 19.21
C GLN A 185 1.85 -19.87 18.74
N ARG A 186 1.79 -19.49 17.45
CA ARG A 186 2.62 -18.40 16.91
C ARG A 186 2.22 -17.06 17.53
N GLN A 187 0.93 -16.85 17.73
CA GLN A 187 0.43 -15.63 18.37
C GLN A 187 0.92 -15.50 19.82
N GLN A 188 0.87 -16.59 20.60
CA GLN A 188 1.39 -16.63 21.97
C GLN A 188 2.91 -16.40 22.03
N ALA A 189 3.67 -16.99 21.10
CA ALA A 189 5.12 -16.81 21.04
C ALA A 189 5.49 -15.33 20.79
N ALA A 190 4.80 -14.67 19.85
CA ALA A 190 5.02 -13.26 19.55
C ALA A 190 4.67 -12.33 20.73
N GLU A 191 3.66 -12.68 21.53
CA GLU A 191 3.32 -11.93 22.75
C GLU A 191 4.41 -12.05 23.82
N ILE A 192 4.97 -13.25 24.00
CA ILE A 192 6.07 -13.49 24.95
C ILE A 192 7.33 -12.73 24.52
N GLU A 193 7.70 -12.79 23.23
CA GLU A 193 8.85 -12.04 22.70
C GLU A 193 8.68 -10.53 22.89
N LYS A 194 7.48 -10.00 22.64
CA LYS A 194 7.20 -8.58 22.84
C LYS A 194 7.32 -8.18 24.31
N GLN A 195 6.79 -8.98 25.23
CA GLN A 195 6.94 -8.75 26.67
C GLN A 195 8.42 -8.78 27.10
N GLN A 196 9.21 -9.71 26.55
CA GLN A 196 10.65 -9.76 26.82
C GLN A 196 11.39 -8.53 26.31
N GLN A 197 11.06 -8.03 25.11
CA GLN A 197 11.66 -6.81 24.57
C GLN A 197 11.28 -5.56 25.37
N GLU A 198 10.00 -5.42 25.76
CA GLU A 198 9.55 -4.32 26.61
C GLU A 198 10.23 -4.37 27.99
N GLN A 199 10.41 -5.56 28.55
CA GLN A 199 11.13 -5.74 29.81
C GLN A 199 12.62 -5.40 29.70
N GLN A 200 13.27 -5.77 28.59
CA GLN A 200 14.67 -5.42 28.32
C GLN A 200 14.86 -3.90 28.16
N GLN A 201 13.92 -3.19 27.54
CA GLN A 201 13.96 -1.72 27.43
C GLN A 201 13.77 -1.04 28.79
N LEU A 202 12.90 -1.56 29.66
CA LEU A 202 12.71 -1.01 31.01
C LEU A 202 13.95 -1.18 31.91
N THR A 203 14.78 -2.20 31.67
CA THR A 203 16.03 -2.43 32.42
C THR A 203 17.25 -1.77 31.79
N ALA A 204 17.08 -1.02 30.69
CA ALA A 204 18.18 -0.34 30.01
C ALA A 204 18.75 0.79 30.88
N VAL A 205 20.07 0.80 31.08
CA VAL A 205 20.80 1.86 31.79
C VAL A 205 21.69 2.59 30.78
N THR A 206 21.51 3.90 30.68
CA THR A 206 22.36 4.75 29.84
C THR A 206 23.47 5.37 30.67
N THR A 207 24.71 4.97 30.39
CA THR A 207 25.92 5.48 31.04
C THR A 207 26.58 6.50 30.12
N LYS A 208 26.87 7.69 30.65
CA LYS A 208 27.63 8.73 29.95
C LYS A 208 29.03 8.84 30.57
N THR A 209 30.06 8.59 29.78
CA THR A 209 31.48 8.69 30.19
C THR A 209 32.24 9.61 29.25
N GLN A 210 33.32 10.24 29.71
CA GLN A 210 34.13 11.16 28.90
C GLN A 210 35.51 10.54 28.66
N ASN A 211 35.96 10.51 27.41
CA ASN A 211 37.27 9.94 27.08
C ASN A 211 38.42 10.91 27.43
N VAL A 212 39.66 10.43 27.34
CA VAL A 212 40.87 11.22 27.64
C VAL A 212 41.08 12.44 26.75
N HIS A 213 40.33 12.54 25.64
CA HIS A 213 40.33 13.67 24.71
C HIS A 213 39.13 14.63 24.91
N GLY A 214 38.28 14.39 25.91
CA GLY A 214 37.15 15.25 26.26
C GLY A 214 35.86 14.95 25.49
N GLU A 215 35.80 13.86 24.72
CA GLU A 215 34.61 13.48 23.96
C GLU A 215 33.64 12.66 24.83
N ASP A 216 32.35 12.97 24.72
CA ASP A 216 31.29 12.27 25.43
C ASP A 216 30.97 10.94 24.73
N ILE A 217 31.10 9.84 25.46
CA ILE A 217 30.69 8.49 25.08
C ILE A 217 29.36 8.19 25.80
N ILE A 218 28.33 7.85 25.04
CA ILE A 218 27.02 7.44 25.56
C ILE A 218 26.84 5.96 25.22
N VAL A 219 26.78 5.11 26.25
CA VAL A 219 26.53 3.67 26.10
C VAL A 219 25.22 3.32 26.78
N THR A 220 24.36 2.59 26.08
CA THR A 220 23.13 2.03 26.67
C THR A 220 23.35 0.54 26.87
N THR A 221 23.34 0.09 28.12
CA THR A 221 23.48 -1.32 28.50
C THR A 221 22.12 -1.87 28.91
N THR A 222 21.81 -3.10 28.49
CA THR A 222 20.50 -3.71 28.75
C THR A 222 20.61 -4.96 29.64
N SER A 223 21.82 -5.48 29.85
CA SER A 223 22.09 -6.59 30.76
C SER A 223 23.00 -6.20 31.94
N GLN A 224 22.85 -6.90 33.07
CA GLN A 224 23.75 -6.72 34.22
C GLN A 224 25.23 -7.01 33.89
N PHE A 225 25.50 -7.89 32.92
CA PHE A 225 26.87 -8.18 32.48
C PHE A 225 27.47 -6.99 31.72
N GLU A 226 26.69 -6.38 30.83
CA GLU A 226 27.12 -5.16 30.12
C GLU A 226 27.33 -4.00 31.10
N GLN A 227 26.49 -3.85 32.14
CA GLN A 227 26.64 -2.85 33.19
C GLN A 227 27.91 -3.01 34.04
N GLN A 228 28.47 -4.22 34.17
CA GLN A 228 29.74 -4.42 34.86
C GLN A 228 30.95 -4.12 33.98
N THR A 229 30.74 -4.05 32.66
CA THR A 229 31.81 -3.89 31.67
C THR A 229 32.01 -2.42 31.26
N PHE A 230 30.95 -1.62 31.32
CA PHE A 230 30.91 -0.19 30.95
C PHE A 230 30.52 0.69 32.13
#